data_AF-A0A529N9N5-F1
#
_entry.id   AF-A0A529N9N5-F1
#
_cell.length_a   1.000
_cell.length_b   1.000
_cell.length_c   1.000
_cell.angle_alpha   90.00
_cell.angle_beta   90.00
_cell.angle_gamma   90.00
#
_symmetry.space_group_name_H-M   'P 1'
#
loop_
_entity.id
_entity.type
_entity.pdbx_description
1 polymer ?
#
loop_
_entity_poly.entity_id
_entity_poly.type
_entity_poly.pdbx_seq_one_letter_code
_entity_poly.pdbx_strand_id
1 'polypeptide(L)'
;AWFMPWDWGNSQLTYNSDKVDEKDVQSLKVLADPKFKGRVSIGDNVDDAYALASLAIGLKDWTKMTDDQLKQASDFLRQVHKNVRSYWTDSTDIV
;
A
#
# COMPACT_ATOMS: atom_id res chain seq x y z
N ALA A 1 -18.58 -3.68 -26.53
CA ALA A 1 -17.81 -3.61 -25.27
C ALA A 1 -16.38 -4.02 -25.58
N TRP A 2 -15.38 -3.25 -25.14
CA TRP A 2 -13.97 -3.44 -25.50
C TRP A 2 -13.15 -4.21 -24.46
N PHE A 3 -13.78 -4.71 -23.39
CA PHE A 3 -13.13 -5.45 -22.32
C PHE A 3 -13.99 -6.66 -21.93
N MET A 4 -13.34 -7.82 -21.77
CA MET A 4 -13.93 -9.05 -21.25
C MET A 4 -13.20 -9.41 -19.94
N PRO A 5 -13.90 -9.54 -18.80
CA PRO A 5 -13.29 -10.00 -17.56
C PRO A 5 -12.72 -11.40 -17.76
N TRP A 6 -11.47 -11.59 -17.34
CA TRP A 6 -10.78 -12.88 -17.42
C TRP A 6 -10.39 -13.41 -16.05
N ASP A 7 -9.98 -12.52 -15.14
CA ASP A 7 -9.54 -12.89 -13.80
C ASP A 7 -9.85 -11.79 -12.77
N TRP A 8 -9.76 -12.13 -11.49
CA TRP A 8 -9.90 -11.24 -10.34
C TRP A 8 -8.94 -11.66 -9.23
N GLY A 9 -8.50 -10.70 -8.42
CA GLY A 9 -7.56 -10.95 -7.33
C GLY A 9 -7.62 -9.88 -6.26
N ASN A 10 -6.79 -10.04 -5.23
CA ASN A 10 -6.68 -9.09 -4.12
C ASN A 10 -5.24 -8.62 -3.96
N SER A 11 -5.04 -7.30 -3.90
CA SER A 11 -3.81 -6.70 -3.39
C SER A 11 -3.89 -6.67 -1.86
N GLN A 12 -2.98 -7.38 -1.17
CA GLN A 12 -2.98 -7.51 0.29
C GLN A 12 -1.65 -7.10 0.91
N LEU A 13 -1.70 -6.77 2.21
CA LEU A 13 -0.50 -6.58 3.02
C LEU A 13 0.11 -7.94 3.37
N THR A 14 1.36 -8.14 2.98
CA THR A 14 2.13 -9.36 3.30
C THR A 14 3.34 -9.04 4.16
N TYR A 15 3.74 -9.96 5.02
CA TYR A 15 4.93 -9.81 5.88
C TYR A 15 5.66 -11.14 6.06
N ASN A 16 6.94 -11.05 6.43
CA ASN A 16 7.74 -12.23 6.79
C ASN A 16 7.46 -12.61 8.26
N SER A 17 6.72 -13.71 8.46
CA SER A 17 6.28 -14.18 9.78
C SER A 17 7.42 -14.62 10.71
N ASP A 18 8.60 -14.94 10.19
CA ASP A 18 9.76 -15.30 11.01
C ASP A 18 10.44 -14.06 11.62
N LYS A 19 10.17 -12.87 11.06
CA LYS A 19 10.87 -11.62 11.40
C LYS A 19 9.95 -10.51 11.92
N VAL A 20 8.65 -10.63 11.71
CA VAL A 20 7.66 -9.60 12.06
C VAL A 20 6.53 -10.26 12.85
N ASP A 21 6.22 -9.71 14.03
CA ASP A 21 5.10 -10.17 14.85
C ASP A 21 3.79 -9.74 14.18
N GLU A 22 2.83 -10.66 14.08
CA GLU A 22 1.49 -10.40 13.54
C GLU A 22 0.82 -9.19 14.19
N LYS A 23 1.08 -8.95 15.49
CA LYS A 23 0.54 -7.81 16.23
C LYS A 23 0.98 -6.45 15.69
N ASP A 24 2.11 -6.38 15.01
CA ASP A 24 2.60 -5.14 14.40
C ASP A 24 1.87 -4.82 13.07
N VAL A 25 1.27 -5.82 12.42
CA VAL A 25 0.78 -5.77 11.03
C VAL A 25 -0.76 -5.71 10.93
N GLN A 26 -1.41 -5.20 11.98
CA GLN A 26 -2.87 -5.12 12.09
C GLN A 26 -3.50 -4.00 11.24
N SER A 27 -2.69 -3.15 10.60
CA SER A 27 -3.15 -2.02 9.80
C SER A 27 -2.13 -1.66 8.72
N LEU A 28 -2.62 -1.14 7.58
CA LEU A 28 -1.78 -0.55 6.52
C LEU A 28 -0.88 0.59 7.04
N LYS A 29 -1.21 1.21 8.18
CA LYS A 29 -0.38 2.23 8.82
C LYS A 29 1.02 1.71 9.19
N VAL A 30 1.21 0.41 9.32
CA VAL A 30 2.51 -0.23 9.55
C VAL A 30 3.55 0.11 8.46
N LEU A 31 3.09 0.37 7.22
CA LEU A 31 3.97 0.76 6.11
C LEU A 31 4.70 2.10 6.40
N ALA A 32 4.11 2.96 7.24
CA ALA A 32 4.69 4.22 7.67
C ALA A 32 5.40 4.15 9.03
N ASP A 33 5.41 3.00 9.70
CA ASP A 33 6.05 2.84 11.01
C ASP A 33 7.59 2.88 10.88
N PRO A 34 8.29 3.81 11.57
CA PRO A 34 9.75 3.90 11.58
C PRO A 34 10.48 2.59 11.96
N LYS A 35 9.82 1.68 12.69
CA LYS A 35 10.32 0.34 13.02
C LYS A 35 10.72 -0.46 11.77
N PHE A 36 10.04 -0.24 10.65
CA PHE A 36 10.27 -0.94 9.39
C PHE A 36 11.05 -0.10 8.37
N LYS A 37 11.80 0.92 8.82
CA LYS A 37 12.62 1.74 7.93
C LYS A 37 13.59 0.90 7.10
N GLY A 38 13.54 1.06 5.77
CA GLY A 38 14.36 0.30 4.82
C GLY A 38 13.95 -1.17 4.71
N ARG A 39 12.73 -1.53 5.14
CA ARG A 39 12.20 -2.90 5.13
C ARG A 39 10.80 -3.00 4.51
N VAL A 40 10.26 -1.90 3.99
CA VAL A 40 8.96 -1.86 3.32
C VAL A 40 9.16 -1.97 1.80
N SER A 41 8.25 -2.63 1.10
CA SER A 41 8.18 -2.62 -0.36
C SER A 41 6.73 -2.52 -0.80
N ILE A 42 6.47 -1.72 -1.83
CA ILE A 42 5.14 -1.47 -2.42
C ILE A 42 5.27 -1.36 -3.95
N GLY A 43 4.17 -1.58 -4.67
CA GLY A 43 4.17 -1.49 -6.14
C GLY A 43 4.42 -0.07 -6.64
N ASP A 44 5.12 0.04 -7.78
CA ASP A 44 5.34 1.30 -8.49
C ASP A 44 4.16 1.67 -9.40
N ASN A 45 2.94 1.51 -8.87
CA ASN A 45 1.71 1.84 -9.59
C ASN A 45 0.79 2.70 -8.73
N VAL A 46 0.22 3.72 -9.38
CA VAL A 46 -0.62 4.73 -8.72
C VAL A 46 -1.89 4.10 -8.16
N ASP A 47 -2.50 3.19 -8.92
CA ASP A 47 -3.82 2.62 -8.58
C ASP A 47 -3.79 1.86 -7.25
N ASP A 48 -2.85 0.91 -7.07
CA ASP A 48 -2.73 0.17 -5.81
C ASP A 48 -2.21 1.07 -4.68
N ALA A 49 -1.22 1.93 -4.95
CA ALA A 49 -0.66 2.80 -3.92
C ALA A 49 -1.72 3.73 -3.30
N TYR A 50 -2.56 4.37 -4.14
CA TYR A 50 -3.63 5.23 -3.65
C TYR A 50 -4.81 4.46 -3.10
N ALA A 51 -5.12 3.26 -3.60
CA ALA A 51 -6.13 2.39 -2.99
C ALA A 51 -5.75 2.04 -1.53
N LEU A 52 -4.50 1.60 -1.31
CA LEU A 52 -3.99 1.28 0.03
C LEU A 52 -3.91 2.52 0.93
N ALA A 53 -3.48 3.67 0.39
CA ALA A 53 -3.44 4.92 1.15
C ALA A 53 -4.84 5.40 1.56
N SER A 54 -5.82 5.29 0.66
CA SER A 54 -7.22 5.62 0.93
C SER A 54 -7.77 4.75 2.08
N LEU A 55 -7.50 3.44 2.03
CA LEU A 55 -7.88 2.53 3.11
C LEU A 55 -7.19 2.89 4.43
N ALA A 56 -5.92 3.30 4.41
CA ALA A 56 -5.17 3.68 5.61
C ALA A 56 -5.73 4.94 6.30
N ILE A 57 -6.33 5.87 5.54
CA ILE A 57 -7.02 7.07 6.06
C ILE A 57 -8.51 6.82 6.35
N GLY A 58 -9.01 5.60 6.13
CA GLY A 58 -10.40 5.21 6.40
C GLY A 58 -11.39 5.48 5.27
N LEU A 59 -10.91 5.87 4.08
CA LEU A 59 -11.73 6.06 2.89
C LEU A 59 -11.93 4.71 2.16
N LYS A 60 -13.18 4.25 2.10
CA LYS A 60 -13.56 3.00 1.41
C LYS A 60 -14.14 3.21 0.02
N ASP A 61 -14.77 4.36 -0.20
CA ASP A 61 -15.38 4.73 -1.48
C ASP A 61 -14.57 5.86 -2.12
N TRP A 62 -13.59 5.48 -2.93
CA TRP A 62 -12.68 6.40 -3.61
C TRP A 62 -13.39 7.32 -4.62
N THR A 63 -14.60 6.98 -5.08
CA THR A 63 -15.38 7.84 -5.98
C THR A 63 -15.87 9.13 -5.33
N LYS A 64 -15.80 9.20 -3.99
CA LYS A 64 -16.19 10.36 -3.17
C LYS A 64 -15.00 11.06 -2.54
N MET A 65 -13.79 10.75 -2.99
CA MET A 65 -12.56 11.29 -2.43
C MET A 65 -12.50 12.81 -2.61
N THR A 66 -12.33 13.53 -1.51
CA THR A 66 -12.12 14.99 -1.55
C THR A 66 -10.64 15.32 -1.76
N ASP A 67 -10.35 16.55 -2.19
CA ASP A 67 -8.97 17.04 -2.32
C ASP A 67 -8.20 16.98 -0.99
N ASP A 68 -8.88 17.20 0.14
CA ASP A 68 -8.28 17.07 1.47
C ASP A 68 -7.90 15.62 1.79
N GLN A 69 -8.75 14.66 1.42
CA GLN A 69 -8.45 13.23 1.58
C GLN A 69 -7.34 12.78 0.63
N LEU A 70 -7.28 13.35 -0.58
CA LEU A 70 -6.17 13.16 -1.51
C LEU A 70 -4.85 13.67 -0.96
N LYS A 71 -4.88 14.83 -0.31
CA LYS A 71 -3.72 15.35 0.39
C LYS A 71 -3.30 14.42 1.53
N GLN A 72 -4.23 13.96 2.35
CA GLN A 72 -3.96 13.02 3.44
C GLN A 72 -3.36 11.69 2.94
N ALA A 73 -3.92 11.12 1.88
CA ALA A 73 -3.40 9.90 1.26
C ALA A 73 -1.98 10.12 0.69
N SER A 74 -1.77 11.25 0.01
CA SER A 74 -0.45 11.63 -0.51
C SER A 74 0.59 11.81 0.62
N ASP A 75 0.19 12.47 1.71
CA ASP A 75 1.05 12.67 2.87
C ASP A 75 1.38 11.36 3.57
N PHE A 76 0.40 10.44 3.66
CA PHE A 76 0.65 9.08 4.13
C PHE A 76 1.67 8.35 3.25
N LEU A 77 1.52 8.37 1.93
CA LEU A 77 2.47 7.76 1.00
C LEU A 77 3.87 8.36 1.11
N ARG A 78 3.99 9.68 1.35
CA ARG A 78 5.28 10.32 1.63
C ARG A 78 5.92 9.85 2.94
N GLN A 79 5.12 9.46 3.95
CA GLN A 79 5.67 8.82 5.14
C GLN A 79 6.11 7.39 4.84
N VAL A 80 5.31 6.62 4.11
CA VAL A 80 5.65 5.25 3.68
C VAL A 80 6.97 5.24 2.91
N HIS A 81 7.17 6.18 1.97
CA HIS A 81 8.39 6.30 1.17
C HIS A 81 9.67 6.31 2.02
N LYS A 82 9.64 6.91 3.22
CA LYS A 82 10.82 6.95 4.13
C LYS A 82 11.25 5.56 4.60
N ASN A 83 10.34 4.59 4.55
CA ASN A 83 10.58 3.22 4.96
C ASN A 83 10.78 2.26 3.78
N VAL A 84 10.48 2.70 2.56
CA VAL A 84 10.58 1.86 1.36
C VAL A 84 12.04 1.53 1.06
N ARG A 85 12.32 0.24 0.86
CA ARG A 85 13.59 -0.28 0.36
C ARG A 85 13.61 -0.34 -1.16
N SER A 86 12.49 -0.77 -1.74
CA SER A 86 12.31 -0.93 -3.19
C SER A 86 10.85 -0.73 -3.56
N TYR A 87 10.65 -0.11 -4.73
CA TYR A 87 9.39 -0.15 -5.46
C TYR A 87 9.49 -1.27 -6.49
N TRP A 88 8.49 -2.15 -6.54
CA TRP A 88 8.48 -3.27 -7.49
C TRP A 88 7.59 -2.96 -8.69
N THR A 89 8.00 -3.44 -9.87
CA THR A 89 7.23 -3.29 -11.11
C THR A 89 6.60 -4.60 -11.57
N ASP A 90 7.12 -5.73 -11.10
CA ASP A 90 6.56 -7.06 -11.34
C ASP A 90 6.76 -8.01 -10.15
N SER A 91 6.16 -9.20 -10.24
CA SER A 91 6.23 -10.20 -9.16
C SER A 91 7.62 -10.82 -8.97
N THR A 92 8.53 -10.69 -9.93
CA THR A 92 9.91 -11.17 -9.83
C THR A 92 10.84 -10.17 -9.14
N ASP A 93 10.45 -8.90 -9.03
CA ASP A 93 11.16 -7.89 -8.22
C ASP A 93 10.94 -8.05 -6.71
N ILE A 94 9.91 -8.83 -6.31
CA ILE A 94 9.50 -8.98 -4.91
C ILE A 94 10.42 -9.95 -4.13
N VAL A 95 11.22 -10.78 -4.82
CA VAL A 95 12.12 -11.80 -4.23
C VAL A 95 13.47 -11.26 -3.75
#